data_AF-A0A0Q4RG19-F1
#
_entry.id   AF-A0A0Q4RG19-F1
#
_cell.length_a   1.000
_cell.length_b   1.000
_cell.length_c   1.000
_cell.angle_alpha   90.00
_cell.angle_beta   90.00
_cell.angle_gamma   90.00
#
_symmetry.space_group_name_H-M   'P 1'
#
loop_
_entity.id
_entity.type
_entity.pdbx_description
1 polymer ?
#
loop_
_entity_poly.entity_id
_entity_poly.type
_entity_poly.pdbx_seq_one_letter_code
_entity_poly.pdbx_strand_id
1 'polypeptide(L)'
;MTTAKPFDIVVHGATGFTGRLVVEYLLQRYPAGSGLRWAMGGRSADKLAAVRDEVGAPADTPLIVTDSTDAASLHALMAQTRLVLTTVGPYQMYGNELVAACAAAGVDYVDLCGEPAWMRQMIDAHEAAAQASGARIVFSCGFDSIPFDLGVFLLQKEFGQRFGHPAPRVRGRVRKMKGTFSGGTAASLKATMAAAAGNPAVLDLLKNPFSLTPGFEGPRQPTGHKPMLDEALAGPGGEGVWVAPFVMAAINTRNVHRSNFLLQHAYGADFVYDEMLITGTGEKGEAIANAVAGDKSLGSDKGPKPGEGPSREERDAGFYDVLFLGTDAAGNTLRVGVKGDRDPGYGSTSKMIAEAAVCLLQDAPDTPGGIWTTAPAMGDTLIARLQANAGLSFAVEAG
;
A
#
# COMPACT_ATOMS: atom_id res chain seq x y z
N MET A 1 -11.10 20.09 27.68
CA MET A 1 -12.23 19.29 27.15
C MET A 1 -12.03 19.19 25.65
N THR A 2 -11.54 18.07 25.13
CA THR A 2 -11.45 17.86 23.67
C THR A 2 -12.87 17.74 23.14
N THR A 3 -13.33 18.78 22.44
CA THR A 3 -14.58 18.72 21.67
C THR A 3 -14.51 17.51 20.74
N ALA A 4 -15.48 16.61 20.85
CA ALA A 4 -15.52 15.42 20.01
C ALA A 4 -15.50 15.83 18.54
N LYS A 5 -14.51 15.31 17.78
CA LYS A 5 -14.38 15.64 16.36
C LYS A 5 -15.63 15.19 15.60
N PRO A 6 -16.23 16.03 14.74
CA PRO A 6 -17.47 15.71 14.03
C PRO A 6 -17.31 14.55 13.05
N PHE A 7 -16.11 14.32 12.51
CA PHE A 7 -15.84 13.25 11.57
C PHE A 7 -14.80 12.27 12.11
N ASP A 8 -15.03 11.00 11.84
CA ASP A 8 -14.06 9.94 12.07
C ASP A 8 -13.07 9.92 10.89
N ILE A 9 -13.56 10.05 9.65
CA ILE A 9 -12.73 10.03 8.43
C ILE A 9 -13.07 11.21 7.52
N VAL A 10 -12.06 11.86 6.96
CA VAL A 10 -12.22 12.74 5.80
C VAL A 10 -11.45 12.17 4.61
N VAL A 11 -12.13 11.96 3.48
CA VAL A 11 -11.53 11.48 2.24
C VAL A 11 -10.93 12.67 1.48
N HIS A 12 -9.66 12.99 1.74
CA HIS A 12 -8.94 14.06 1.05
C HIS A 12 -8.58 13.62 -0.38
N GLY A 13 -9.19 14.25 -1.38
CA GLY A 13 -9.08 13.84 -2.79
C GLY A 13 -10.32 13.14 -3.34
N ALA A 14 -11.48 13.27 -2.67
CA ALA A 14 -12.74 12.64 -3.06
C ALA A 14 -13.19 12.94 -4.49
N THR A 15 -12.74 14.06 -5.10
CA THR A 15 -13.08 14.42 -6.47
C THR A 15 -12.26 13.68 -7.54
N GLY A 16 -11.13 13.07 -7.15
CA GLY A 16 -10.26 12.30 -8.04
C GLY A 16 -10.79 10.89 -8.28
N PHE A 17 -10.28 10.20 -9.31
CA PHE A 17 -10.81 8.89 -9.72
C PHE A 17 -10.80 7.85 -8.58
N THR A 18 -9.66 7.66 -7.90
CA THR A 18 -9.58 6.73 -6.76
C THR A 18 -10.40 7.21 -5.56
N GLY A 19 -10.41 8.52 -5.28
CA GLY A 19 -11.22 9.09 -4.20
C GLY A 19 -12.72 8.86 -4.40
N ARG A 20 -13.22 8.96 -5.64
CA ARG A 20 -14.60 8.61 -5.98
C ARG A 20 -14.92 7.16 -5.65
N LEU A 21 -14.02 6.22 -5.97
CA LEU A 21 -14.20 4.81 -5.63
C LEU A 21 -14.18 4.53 -4.14
N VAL A 22 -13.33 5.25 -3.39
CA VAL A 22 -13.35 5.20 -1.92
C VAL A 22 -14.71 5.67 -1.40
N VAL A 23 -15.25 6.76 -1.92
CA VAL A 23 -16.57 7.27 -1.54
C VAL A 23 -17.69 6.28 -1.90
N GLU A 24 -17.70 5.71 -3.10
CA GLU A 24 -18.65 4.66 -3.50
C GLU A 24 -18.61 3.46 -2.54
N TYR A 25 -17.40 3.01 -2.16
CA TYR A 25 -17.23 1.92 -1.21
C TYR A 25 -17.75 2.28 0.18
N LEU A 26 -17.43 3.48 0.69
CA LEU A 26 -17.91 3.95 2.00
C LEU A 26 -19.43 4.11 2.02
N LEU A 27 -20.06 4.58 0.95
CA LEU A 27 -21.52 4.66 0.83
C LEU A 27 -22.17 3.27 0.93
N GLN A 28 -21.60 2.29 0.25
CA GLN A 28 -22.13 0.92 0.24
C GLN A 28 -21.90 0.21 1.58
N ARG A 29 -20.69 0.34 2.15
CA ARG A 29 -20.25 -0.48 3.30
C ARG A 29 -20.50 0.19 4.64
N TYR A 30 -20.48 1.52 4.68
CA TYR A 30 -20.62 2.37 5.87
C TYR A 30 -21.61 3.51 5.62
N PRO A 31 -22.88 3.19 5.31
CA PRO A 31 -23.92 4.21 5.13
C PRO A 31 -24.18 4.97 6.43
N ALA A 32 -24.96 6.06 6.33
CA ALA A 32 -25.42 6.81 7.49
C ALA A 32 -26.05 5.87 8.55
N GLY A 33 -25.68 6.06 9.82
CA GLY A 33 -26.11 5.18 10.92
C GLY A 33 -25.26 3.92 11.14
N SER A 34 -24.25 3.65 10.29
CA SER A 34 -23.31 2.53 10.48
C SER A 34 -22.37 2.67 11.69
N GLY A 35 -22.38 3.82 12.37
CA GLY A 35 -21.45 4.16 13.44
C GLY A 35 -20.13 4.78 12.96
N LEU A 36 -19.95 4.97 11.65
CA LEU A 36 -18.81 5.68 11.06
C LEU A 36 -19.28 7.02 10.45
N ARG A 37 -18.72 8.14 10.91
CA ARG A 37 -19.02 9.47 10.36
C ARG A 37 -17.89 9.89 9.43
N TRP A 38 -18.18 10.06 8.15
CA TRP A 38 -17.18 10.46 7.18
C TRP A 38 -17.65 11.64 6.32
N ALA A 39 -16.68 12.35 5.74
CA ALA A 39 -16.93 13.49 4.85
C ALA A 39 -16.07 13.40 3.58
N MET A 40 -16.57 14.00 2.49
CA MET A 40 -15.82 14.15 1.24
C MET A 40 -14.94 15.40 1.30
N GLY A 41 -13.64 15.24 1.13
CA GLY A 41 -12.65 16.32 1.16
C GLY A 41 -12.10 16.66 -0.22
N GLY A 42 -12.03 17.95 -0.56
CA GLY A 42 -11.45 18.41 -1.82
C GLY A 42 -11.33 19.93 -1.90
N ARG A 43 -10.57 20.44 -2.87
CA ARG A 43 -10.28 21.89 -2.97
C ARG A 43 -11.44 22.75 -3.49
N SER A 44 -12.41 22.15 -4.19
CA SER A 44 -13.50 22.86 -4.86
C SER A 44 -14.83 22.34 -4.35
N ALA A 45 -15.59 23.21 -3.67
CA ALA A 45 -16.92 22.90 -3.17
C ALA A 45 -17.87 22.47 -4.29
N ASP A 46 -17.85 23.17 -5.43
CA ASP A 46 -18.70 22.85 -6.58
C ASP A 46 -18.38 21.47 -7.15
N LYS A 47 -17.09 21.12 -7.29
CA LYS A 47 -16.68 19.78 -7.75
C LYS A 47 -17.03 18.70 -6.75
N LEU A 48 -16.94 18.97 -5.44
CA LEU A 48 -17.37 18.04 -4.41
C LEU A 48 -18.87 17.77 -4.50
N ALA A 49 -19.69 18.81 -4.64
CA ALA A 49 -21.14 18.68 -4.81
C ALA A 49 -21.49 17.89 -6.08
N ALA A 50 -20.86 18.23 -7.22
CA ALA A 50 -21.06 17.50 -8.47
C ALA A 50 -20.71 16.01 -8.33
N VAL A 51 -19.58 15.69 -7.72
CA VAL A 51 -19.17 14.29 -7.52
C VAL A 51 -20.08 13.55 -6.55
N ARG A 52 -20.51 14.19 -5.44
CA ARG A 52 -21.50 13.63 -4.51
C ARG A 52 -22.76 13.20 -5.26
N ASP A 53 -23.26 14.07 -6.12
CA ASP A 53 -24.47 13.82 -6.90
C ASP A 53 -24.23 12.72 -7.96
N GLU A 54 -23.09 12.74 -8.66
CA GLU A 54 -22.69 11.72 -9.64
C GLU A 54 -22.59 10.31 -9.06
N VAL A 55 -22.03 10.16 -7.85
CA VAL A 55 -21.89 8.85 -7.19
C VAL A 55 -23.16 8.42 -6.43
N GLY A 56 -24.22 9.24 -6.49
CA GLY A 56 -25.51 8.95 -5.84
C GLY A 56 -25.46 9.03 -4.31
N ALA A 57 -24.54 9.80 -3.74
CA ALA A 57 -24.47 10.02 -2.30
C ALA A 57 -25.65 10.88 -1.83
N PRO A 58 -26.17 10.70 -0.59
CA PRO A 58 -27.20 11.55 -0.03
C PRO A 58 -26.86 13.05 -0.10
N ALA A 59 -27.85 13.91 -0.32
CA ALA A 59 -27.64 15.36 -0.49
C ALA A 59 -27.01 16.03 0.74
N ASP A 60 -27.24 15.45 1.93
CA ASP A 60 -26.67 15.86 3.21
C ASP A 60 -25.31 15.22 3.52
N THR A 61 -24.71 14.48 2.58
CA THR A 61 -23.33 13.97 2.71
C THR A 61 -22.38 15.13 2.99
N PRO A 62 -21.65 15.11 4.11
CA PRO A 62 -20.80 16.24 4.49
C PRO A 62 -19.66 16.48 3.50
N LEU A 63 -19.48 17.74 3.10
CA LEU A 63 -18.42 18.19 2.22
C LEU A 63 -17.49 19.13 2.98
N ILE A 64 -16.18 18.91 2.88
CA ILE A 64 -15.16 19.76 3.51
C ILE A 64 -14.22 20.29 2.43
N VAL A 65 -14.09 21.61 2.36
CA VAL A 65 -13.06 22.23 1.52
C VAL A 65 -11.71 22.03 2.19
N THR A 66 -10.83 21.28 1.52
CA THR A 66 -9.49 20.96 2.01
C THR A 66 -8.47 21.33 0.95
N ASP A 67 -7.59 22.28 1.26
CA ASP A 67 -6.45 22.66 0.43
C ASP A 67 -5.16 22.47 1.21
N SER A 68 -4.32 21.53 0.75
CA SER A 68 -3.07 21.21 1.44
C SER A 68 -2.00 22.29 1.28
N THR A 69 -2.20 23.26 0.38
CA THR A 69 -1.29 24.42 0.26
C THR A 69 -1.72 25.60 1.14
N ASP A 70 -2.85 25.50 1.86
CA ASP A 70 -3.33 26.52 2.79
C ASP A 70 -3.30 26.01 4.23
N ALA A 71 -2.43 26.60 5.05
CA ALA A 71 -2.28 26.27 6.46
C ALA A 71 -3.57 26.47 7.27
N ALA A 72 -4.40 27.46 6.92
CA ALA A 72 -5.68 27.69 7.60
C ALA A 72 -6.68 26.57 7.27
N SER A 73 -6.71 26.12 6.01
CA SER A 73 -7.51 24.98 5.59
C SER A 73 -7.09 23.69 6.31
N LEU A 74 -5.77 23.43 6.40
CA LEU A 74 -5.25 22.27 7.15
C LEU A 74 -5.61 22.31 8.63
N HIS A 75 -5.45 23.46 9.28
CA HIS A 75 -5.83 23.61 10.70
C HIS A 75 -7.34 23.36 10.89
N ALA A 76 -8.18 23.93 10.03
CA ALA A 76 -9.63 23.69 10.07
C ALA A 76 -9.99 22.21 9.86
N LEU A 77 -9.25 21.49 9.00
CA LEU A 77 -9.42 20.05 8.80
C LEU A 77 -9.03 19.24 10.05
N MET A 78 -7.87 19.52 10.65
CA MET A 78 -7.37 18.81 11.84
C MET A 78 -8.31 18.94 13.05
N ALA A 79 -9.00 20.08 13.17
CA ALA A 79 -10.00 20.31 14.21
C ALA A 79 -11.28 19.47 14.02
N GLN A 80 -11.54 18.99 12.80
CA GLN A 80 -12.81 18.35 12.43
C GLN A 80 -12.74 16.82 12.28
N THR A 81 -11.55 16.25 12.08
CA THR A 81 -11.42 14.81 11.77
C THR A 81 -10.44 14.05 12.65
N ARG A 82 -10.78 12.80 12.97
CA ARG A 82 -9.87 11.87 13.67
C ARG A 82 -8.83 11.29 12.74
N LEU A 83 -9.19 11.05 11.48
CA LEU A 83 -8.32 10.49 10.45
C LEU A 83 -8.49 11.20 9.11
N VAL A 84 -7.40 11.44 8.40
CA VAL A 84 -7.40 11.82 6.98
C VAL A 84 -7.00 10.63 6.12
N LEU A 85 -7.91 10.20 5.24
CA LEU A 85 -7.63 9.24 4.19
C LEU A 85 -7.33 10.03 2.93
N THR A 86 -6.11 9.97 2.41
CA THR A 86 -5.77 10.71 1.20
C THR A 86 -5.53 9.82 -0.02
N THR A 87 -6.04 10.29 -1.15
CA THR A 87 -5.75 9.74 -2.48
C THR A 87 -5.11 10.80 -3.40
N VAL A 88 -4.45 11.82 -2.82
CA VAL A 88 -3.88 12.95 -3.56
C VAL A 88 -2.37 12.75 -3.72
N GLY A 89 -1.99 12.02 -4.77
CA GLY A 89 -0.61 11.93 -5.23
C GLY A 89 -0.33 12.79 -6.47
N PRO A 90 0.93 12.92 -6.91
CA PRO A 90 2.15 12.43 -6.25
C PRO A 90 2.42 13.10 -4.89
N TYR A 91 2.75 12.31 -3.86
CA TYR A 91 2.80 12.75 -2.47
C TYR A 91 4.03 13.62 -2.19
N GLN A 92 5.13 13.38 -2.91
CA GLN A 92 6.29 14.28 -2.85
C GLN A 92 5.96 15.73 -3.24
N MET A 93 4.88 15.97 -4.01
CA MET A 93 4.42 17.31 -4.37
C MET A 93 3.31 17.82 -3.45
N TYR A 94 2.39 16.97 -3.02
CA TYR A 94 1.14 17.40 -2.37
C TYR A 94 0.94 16.91 -0.93
N GLY A 95 1.79 15.99 -0.46
CA GLY A 95 1.63 15.29 0.80
C GLY A 95 2.37 15.91 1.99
N ASN A 96 3.43 16.70 1.75
CA ASN A 96 4.33 17.20 2.81
C ASN A 96 3.56 17.93 3.94
N GLU A 97 2.81 18.96 3.59
CA GLU A 97 2.11 19.79 4.57
C GLU A 97 0.97 19.04 5.27
N LEU A 98 0.32 18.11 4.56
CA LEU A 98 -0.76 17.31 5.14
C LEU A 98 -0.22 16.32 6.18
N VAL A 99 0.89 15.64 5.90
CA VAL A 99 1.56 14.74 6.86
C VAL A 99 2.05 15.52 8.07
N ALA A 100 2.71 16.66 7.86
CA ALA A 100 3.18 17.53 8.93
C ALA A 100 2.03 18.01 9.84
N ALA A 101 0.91 18.44 9.25
CA ALA A 101 -0.28 18.85 9.99
C ALA A 101 -0.89 17.70 10.80
N CYS A 102 -0.99 16.50 10.21
CA CYS A 102 -1.50 15.31 10.91
C CYS A 102 -0.61 14.92 12.09
N ALA A 103 0.71 14.84 11.85
CA ALA A 103 1.71 14.52 12.86
C ALA A 103 1.69 15.51 14.02
N ALA A 104 1.54 16.81 13.77
CA ALA A 104 1.52 17.83 14.81
C ALA A 104 0.20 17.82 15.60
N ALA A 105 -0.94 17.56 14.94
CA ALA A 105 -2.27 17.70 15.53
C ALA A 105 -2.82 16.43 16.22
N GLY A 106 -2.09 15.32 16.20
CA GLY A 106 -2.61 14.05 16.73
C GLY A 106 -3.78 13.51 15.90
N VAL A 107 -3.69 13.67 14.57
CA VAL A 107 -4.71 13.21 13.61
C VAL A 107 -4.11 12.06 12.83
N ASP A 108 -4.84 10.96 12.74
CA ASP A 108 -4.38 9.79 11.99
C ASP A 108 -4.36 10.06 10.49
N TYR A 109 -3.54 9.31 9.77
CA TYR A 109 -3.34 9.48 8.34
C TYR A 109 -3.17 8.13 7.66
N VAL A 110 -3.83 7.93 6.52
CA VAL A 110 -3.53 6.82 5.61
C VAL A 110 -3.47 7.30 4.17
N ASP A 111 -2.58 6.71 3.36
CA ASP A 111 -2.40 7.07 1.94
C ASP A 111 -2.17 5.87 1.01
N LEU A 112 -1.91 6.16 -0.26
CA LEU A 112 -1.51 5.21 -1.31
C LEU A 112 -0.09 5.50 -1.81
N CYS A 113 0.81 5.89 -0.92
CA CYS A 113 2.13 6.35 -1.35
C CYS A 113 3.01 5.20 -1.85
N GLY A 114 3.60 5.40 -3.04
CA GLY A 114 4.57 4.49 -3.66
C GLY A 114 5.95 5.14 -3.86
N GLU A 115 6.31 6.13 -3.03
CA GLU A 115 7.48 7.00 -3.23
C GLU A 115 8.49 6.87 -2.06
N PRO A 116 9.39 5.85 -2.06
CA PRO A 116 10.22 5.52 -0.89
C PRO A 116 11.11 6.65 -0.39
N ALA A 117 11.65 7.47 -1.30
CA ALA A 117 12.50 8.60 -0.92
C ALA A 117 11.72 9.67 -0.15
N TRP A 118 10.48 9.94 -0.56
CA TRP A 118 9.60 10.87 0.15
C TRP A 118 9.15 10.27 1.49
N MET A 119 8.76 9.00 1.51
CA MET A 119 8.41 8.30 2.76
C MET A 119 9.55 8.41 3.77
N ARG A 120 10.80 8.19 3.34
CA ARG A 120 11.97 8.35 4.20
C ARG A 120 12.10 9.78 4.74
N GLN A 121 11.91 10.79 3.91
CA GLN A 121 11.95 12.19 4.35
C GLN A 121 10.87 12.49 5.40
N MET A 122 9.65 11.98 5.20
CA MET A 122 8.55 12.16 6.16
C MET A 122 8.81 11.42 7.48
N ILE A 123 9.38 10.21 7.42
CA ILE A 123 9.81 9.47 8.61
C ILE A 123 10.82 10.30 9.40
N ASP A 124 11.90 10.74 8.76
CA ASP A 124 12.97 11.50 9.42
C ASP A 124 12.45 12.83 10.00
N ALA A 125 11.51 13.49 9.32
CA ALA A 125 10.99 14.80 9.72
C ALA A 125 9.91 14.74 10.80
N HIS A 126 9.08 13.68 10.84
CA HIS A 126 7.81 13.71 11.58
C HIS A 126 7.58 12.54 12.55
N GLU A 127 8.45 11.52 12.58
CA GLU A 127 8.30 10.38 13.51
C GLU A 127 8.15 10.83 14.97
N ALA A 128 9.04 11.69 15.45
CA ALA A 128 9.00 12.19 16.83
C ALA A 128 7.74 13.01 17.14
N ALA A 129 7.26 13.80 16.18
CA ALA A 129 6.03 14.60 16.33
C ALA A 129 4.79 13.71 16.39
N ALA A 130 4.71 12.70 15.51
CA ALA A 130 3.63 11.73 15.48
C ALA A 130 3.57 10.91 16.78
N GLN A 131 4.72 10.47 17.29
CA GLN A 131 4.82 9.80 18.59
C GLN A 131 4.34 10.70 19.75
N ALA A 132 4.78 11.97 19.77
CA ALA A 132 4.44 12.90 20.84
C ALA A 132 2.96 13.31 20.83
N SER A 133 2.34 13.47 19.66
CA SER A 133 0.94 13.87 19.53
C SER A 133 -0.05 12.70 19.61
N GLY A 134 0.43 11.47 19.41
CA GLY A 134 -0.40 10.28 19.28
C GLY A 134 -0.95 10.04 17.86
N ALA A 135 -0.55 10.84 16.86
CA ALA A 135 -0.95 10.61 15.47
C ALA A 135 -0.39 9.29 14.93
N ARG A 136 -1.23 8.50 14.26
CA ARG A 136 -0.83 7.25 13.61
C ARG A 136 -0.87 7.44 12.10
N ILE A 137 0.31 7.47 11.49
CA ILE A 137 0.48 7.75 10.07
C ILE A 137 0.85 6.43 9.38
N VAL A 138 -0.02 5.89 8.54
CA VAL A 138 0.21 4.60 7.88
C VAL A 138 0.36 4.81 6.37
N PHE A 139 1.57 4.57 5.86
CA PHE A 139 1.85 4.73 4.43
C PHE A 139 1.49 3.48 3.62
N SER A 140 1.22 3.70 2.33
CA SER A 140 1.06 2.65 1.31
C SER A 140 -0.11 1.69 1.58
N CYS A 141 -1.28 2.20 1.95
CA CYS A 141 -2.48 1.40 2.21
C CYS A 141 -3.22 0.94 0.93
N GLY A 142 -2.49 0.60 -0.13
CA GLY A 142 -3.01 0.14 -1.41
C GLY A 142 -2.50 -1.25 -1.79
N PHE A 143 -2.77 -1.66 -3.04
CA PHE A 143 -2.22 -2.90 -3.61
C PHE A 143 -0.68 -2.90 -3.64
N ASP A 144 -0.08 -1.72 -3.76
CA ASP A 144 1.36 -1.45 -3.71
C ASP A 144 1.96 -1.50 -2.28
N SER A 145 1.31 -2.25 -1.38
CA SER A 145 1.92 -2.75 -0.14
C SER A 145 1.09 -3.84 0.52
N ILE A 146 -0.22 -3.62 0.76
CA ILE A 146 -1.05 -4.43 1.68
C ILE A 146 -0.98 -5.94 1.41
N PRO A 147 -1.20 -6.44 0.18
CA PRO A 147 -1.13 -7.88 -0.08
C PRO A 147 0.25 -8.47 0.19
N PHE A 148 1.31 -7.68 0.04
CA PHE A 148 2.71 -8.06 0.19
C PHE A 148 3.15 -8.01 1.64
N ASP A 149 2.86 -6.90 2.31
CA ASP A 149 3.17 -6.65 3.71
C ASP A 149 2.43 -7.64 4.63
N LEU A 150 1.10 -7.74 4.49
CA LEU A 150 0.28 -8.67 5.27
C LEU A 150 0.48 -10.13 4.86
N GLY A 151 0.83 -10.39 3.59
CA GLY A 151 1.17 -11.74 3.12
C GLY A 151 2.45 -12.27 3.76
N VAL A 152 3.49 -11.45 3.84
CA VAL A 152 4.72 -11.79 4.57
C VAL A 152 4.46 -11.90 6.07
N PHE A 153 3.68 -10.98 6.66
CA PHE A 153 3.31 -11.04 8.08
C PHE A 153 2.63 -12.36 8.44
N LEU A 154 1.61 -12.77 7.69
CA LEU A 154 0.91 -14.04 7.92
C LEU A 154 1.87 -15.22 7.76
N LEU A 155 2.69 -15.21 6.71
CA LEU A 155 3.67 -16.28 6.50
C LEU A 155 4.64 -16.39 7.67
N GLN A 156 5.19 -15.27 8.15
CA GLN A 156 6.16 -15.27 9.24
C GLN A 156 5.56 -15.79 10.55
N LYS A 157 4.32 -15.37 10.85
CA LYS A 157 3.56 -15.87 11.99
C LYS A 157 3.35 -17.39 11.92
N GLU A 158 2.88 -17.89 10.78
CA GLU A 158 2.62 -19.32 10.56
C GLU A 158 3.92 -20.15 10.56
N PHE A 159 5.00 -19.62 9.99
CA PHE A 159 6.30 -20.29 9.97
C PHE A 159 6.85 -20.41 11.40
N GLY A 160 6.76 -19.33 12.19
CA GLY A 160 7.12 -19.32 13.61
C GLY A 160 6.32 -20.32 14.44
N GLN A 161 5.02 -20.43 14.21
CA GLN A 161 4.16 -21.39 14.91
C GLN A 161 4.50 -22.85 14.58
N ARG A 162 4.90 -23.15 13.33
CA ARG A 162 5.17 -24.52 12.87
C ARG A 162 6.60 -24.99 13.14
N PHE A 163 7.56 -24.09 13.02
CA PHE A 163 8.99 -24.43 13.02
C PHE A 163 9.78 -23.75 14.16
N GLY A 164 9.14 -22.89 14.96
CA GLY A 164 9.74 -22.28 16.15
C GLY A 164 10.63 -21.06 15.89
N HIS A 165 10.73 -20.60 14.65
CA HIS A 165 11.47 -19.40 14.23
C HIS A 165 10.84 -18.78 12.97
N PRO A 166 11.09 -17.51 12.63
CA PRO A 166 10.63 -16.94 11.36
C PRO A 166 11.34 -17.57 10.16
N ALA A 167 10.73 -17.50 8.98
CA ALA A 167 11.38 -17.86 7.71
C ALA A 167 12.51 -16.84 7.41
N PRO A 168 13.78 -17.27 7.33
CA PRO A 168 14.89 -16.38 7.00
C PRO A 168 14.81 -15.87 5.55
N ARG A 169 14.12 -16.62 4.68
CA ARG A 169 13.93 -16.27 3.27
C ARG A 169 12.46 -16.38 2.89
N VAL A 170 11.90 -15.30 2.35
CA VAL A 170 10.57 -15.29 1.74
C VAL A 170 10.66 -14.81 0.30
N ARG A 171 10.00 -15.51 -0.61
CA ARG A 171 9.84 -15.13 -2.03
C ARG A 171 8.40 -14.74 -2.28
N GLY A 172 8.14 -13.49 -2.64
CA GLY A 172 6.86 -13.02 -3.15
C GLY A 172 6.76 -13.27 -4.65
N ARG A 173 5.69 -13.92 -5.12
CA ARG A 173 5.53 -14.35 -6.51
C ARG A 173 4.13 -14.05 -7.00
N VAL A 174 4.02 -13.07 -7.88
CA VAL A 174 2.74 -12.76 -8.53
C VAL A 174 2.45 -13.87 -9.54
N ARG A 175 1.46 -14.73 -9.24
CA ARG A 175 1.07 -15.86 -10.08
C ARG A 175 0.17 -15.42 -11.22
N LYS A 176 -0.79 -14.55 -10.89
CA LYS A 176 -1.75 -14.00 -11.84
C LYS A 176 -2.07 -12.56 -11.47
N MET A 177 -2.29 -11.74 -12.48
CA MET A 177 -2.72 -10.36 -12.28
C MET A 177 -3.50 -9.91 -13.52
N LYS A 178 -4.69 -9.37 -13.30
CA LYS A 178 -5.51 -8.74 -14.33
C LYS A 178 -6.00 -7.39 -13.82
N GLY A 179 -5.52 -6.32 -14.45
CA GLY A 179 -5.92 -4.95 -14.20
C GLY A 179 -4.88 -3.97 -14.71
N THR A 180 -5.06 -2.70 -14.38
CA THR A 180 -4.22 -1.60 -14.88
C THR A 180 -3.50 -0.90 -13.74
N PHE A 181 -2.39 -0.23 -14.06
CA PHE A 181 -1.76 0.70 -13.13
C PHE A 181 -2.55 1.99 -13.05
N SER A 182 -2.53 2.64 -11.89
CA SER A 182 -3.20 3.93 -11.76
C SER A 182 -2.42 5.05 -12.45
N GLY A 183 -3.12 6.07 -12.95
CA GLY A 183 -2.48 7.30 -13.42
C GLY A 183 -1.68 8.00 -12.31
N GLY A 184 -2.08 7.83 -11.05
CA GLY A 184 -1.32 8.29 -9.88
C GLY A 184 0.02 7.55 -9.74
N THR A 185 0.05 6.25 -9.99
CA THR A 185 1.28 5.43 -9.99
C THR A 185 2.24 5.87 -11.10
N ALA A 186 1.73 6.09 -12.32
CA ALA A 186 2.55 6.58 -13.43
C ALA A 186 3.13 7.98 -13.14
N ALA A 187 2.32 8.88 -12.60
CA ALA A 187 2.77 10.21 -12.19
C ALA A 187 3.83 10.16 -11.08
N SER A 188 3.64 9.31 -10.06
CA SER A 188 4.59 9.12 -8.95
C SER A 188 5.91 8.56 -9.44
N LEU A 189 5.89 7.58 -10.35
CA LEU A 189 7.11 7.05 -10.97
C LEU A 189 7.87 8.14 -11.74
N LYS A 190 7.19 8.94 -12.57
CA LYS A 190 7.80 10.05 -13.32
C LYS A 190 8.39 11.09 -12.37
N ALA A 191 7.67 11.44 -11.31
CA ALA A 191 8.11 12.41 -10.32
C ALA A 191 9.32 11.90 -9.52
N THR A 192 9.34 10.62 -9.15
CA THR A 192 10.47 9.97 -8.48
C THR A 192 11.72 9.94 -9.36
N MET A 193 11.57 9.59 -10.66
CA MET A 193 12.70 9.60 -11.60
C MET A 193 13.27 11.01 -11.82
N ALA A 194 12.41 12.03 -11.89
CA ALA A 194 12.84 13.42 -12.00
C ALA A 194 13.63 13.88 -10.76
N ALA A 195 13.15 13.53 -9.56
CA ALA A 195 13.86 13.82 -8.30
C ALA A 195 15.22 13.10 -8.24
N ALA A 196 15.27 11.84 -8.66
CA ALA A 196 16.48 11.03 -8.70
C ALA A 196 17.54 11.60 -9.67
N ALA A 197 17.11 12.13 -10.82
CA ALA A 197 18.01 12.76 -11.79
C ALA A 197 18.65 14.05 -11.24
N GLY A 198 17.95 14.78 -10.37
CA GLY A 198 18.41 16.04 -9.78
C GLY A 198 19.15 15.89 -8.44
N ASN A 199 19.08 14.72 -7.79
CA ASN A 199 19.62 14.55 -6.44
C ASN A 199 20.22 13.13 -6.22
N PRO A 200 21.56 12.99 -6.10
CA PRO A 200 22.23 11.72 -5.83
C PRO A 200 21.74 11.01 -4.56
N ALA A 201 21.39 11.76 -3.50
CA ALA A 201 20.89 11.16 -2.26
C ALA A 201 19.55 10.44 -2.46
N VAL A 202 18.70 10.93 -3.38
CA VAL A 202 17.46 10.24 -3.76
C VAL A 202 17.78 8.94 -4.47
N LEU A 203 18.77 8.93 -5.39
CA LEU A 203 19.21 7.70 -6.05
C LEU A 203 19.73 6.64 -5.06
N ASP A 204 20.47 7.07 -4.04
CA ASP A 204 21.00 6.16 -3.02
C ASP A 204 19.87 5.54 -2.19
N LEU A 205 18.87 6.33 -1.79
CA LEU A 205 17.66 5.82 -1.13
C LEU A 205 16.86 4.86 -2.01
N LEU A 206 16.75 5.14 -3.32
CA LEU A 206 16.04 4.27 -4.24
C LEU A 206 16.79 2.95 -4.48
N LYS A 207 18.12 2.92 -4.40
CA LYS A 207 18.92 1.69 -4.52
C LYS A 207 18.95 0.86 -3.23
N ASN A 208 18.80 1.51 -2.07
CA ASN A 208 18.86 0.85 -0.77
C ASN A 208 17.54 0.09 -0.46
N PRO A 209 17.56 -1.25 -0.29
CA PRO A 209 16.38 -2.04 0.13
C PRO A 209 15.88 -1.70 1.54
N PHE A 210 16.75 -1.12 2.37
CA PHE A 210 16.52 -0.73 3.76
C PHE A 210 16.34 0.79 3.92
N SER A 211 15.99 1.49 2.84
CA SER A 211 15.89 2.97 2.87
C SER A 211 14.85 3.50 3.86
N LEU A 212 13.87 2.68 4.25
CA LEU A 212 12.81 3.00 5.20
C LEU A 212 13.06 2.52 6.64
N THR A 213 14.26 2.01 6.95
CA THR A 213 14.67 1.52 8.27
C THR A 213 15.81 2.37 8.83
N PRO A 214 15.54 3.61 9.30
CA PRO A 214 16.59 4.52 9.75
C PRO A 214 17.43 3.90 10.86
N GLY A 215 18.76 3.92 10.69
CA GLY A 215 19.71 3.34 11.65
C GLY A 215 19.93 1.83 11.51
N PHE A 216 19.30 1.16 10.55
CA PHE A 216 19.48 -0.27 10.31
C PHE A 216 19.86 -0.55 8.85
N GLU A 217 20.88 -1.38 8.66
CA GLU A 217 21.18 -2.06 7.41
C GLU A 217 21.10 -3.57 7.65
N GLY A 218 20.45 -4.29 6.75
CA GLY A 218 20.33 -5.75 6.82
C GLY A 218 21.23 -6.46 5.81
N PRO A 219 21.03 -7.78 5.62
CA PRO A 219 21.83 -8.57 4.69
C PRO A 219 21.57 -8.16 3.24
N ARG A 220 22.50 -8.52 2.35
CA ARG A 220 22.34 -8.30 0.92
C ARG A 220 21.05 -8.93 0.40
N GLN A 221 20.19 -8.12 -0.19
CA GLN A 221 18.93 -8.56 -0.78
C GLN A 221 19.11 -9.05 -2.24
N PRO A 222 18.24 -9.95 -2.73
CA PRO A 222 18.21 -10.35 -4.13
C PRO A 222 17.83 -9.15 -4.99
N THR A 223 18.47 -9.04 -6.15
CA THR A 223 18.40 -7.78 -6.90
C THR A 223 17.12 -7.61 -7.73
N GLY A 224 16.34 -8.68 -7.95
CA GLY A 224 14.99 -8.68 -8.58
C GLY A 224 14.82 -8.04 -9.97
N HIS A 225 15.87 -7.46 -10.56
CA HIS A 225 15.81 -6.56 -11.72
C HIS A 225 16.07 -7.25 -13.08
N LYS A 226 16.25 -8.58 -13.09
CA LYS A 226 16.46 -9.36 -14.31
C LYS A 226 15.58 -10.61 -14.28
N PRO A 227 15.16 -11.11 -15.46
CA PRO A 227 14.61 -12.45 -15.59
C PRO A 227 15.53 -13.49 -14.94
N MET A 228 14.95 -14.47 -14.26
CA MET A 228 15.68 -15.60 -13.71
C MET A 228 14.80 -16.84 -13.62
N LEU A 229 15.42 -18.01 -13.54
CA LEU A 229 14.76 -19.26 -13.22
C LEU A 229 14.67 -19.41 -11.70
N ASP A 230 13.46 -19.59 -11.16
CA ASP A 230 13.24 -19.85 -9.75
C ASP A 230 13.01 -21.35 -9.51
N GLU A 231 14.08 -22.03 -9.11
CA GLU A 231 14.08 -23.46 -8.81
C GLU A 231 13.23 -23.81 -7.59
N ALA A 232 13.01 -22.86 -6.67
CA ALA A 232 12.20 -23.09 -5.47
C ALA A 232 10.69 -23.23 -5.79
N LEU A 233 10.30 -22.90 -7.03
CA LEU A 233 8.94 -23.08 -7.54
C LEU A 233 8.80 -24.34 -8.41
N ALA A 234 9.84 -25.18 -8.50
CA ALA A 234 9.79 -26.37 -9.34
C ALA A 234 8.64 -27.29 -8.93
N GLY A 235 7.85 -27.70 -9.93
CA GLY A 235 6.79 -28.68 -9.73
C GLY A 235 7.32 -30.12 -9.62
N PRO A 236 6.43 -31.13 -9.61
CA PRO A 236 6.82 -32.55 -9.51
C PRO A 236 7.81 -33.03 -10.59
N GLY A 237 7.88 -32.34 -11.73
CA GLY A 237 8.84 -32.62 -12.81
C GLY A 237 10.23 -32.02 -12.60
N GLY A 238 10.48 -31.29 -11.51
CA GLY A 238 11.77 -30.68 -11.18
C GLY A 238 12.16 -29.46 -12.04
N GLU A 239 11.32 -29.07 -13.00
CA GLU A 239 11.57 -27.91 -13.84
C GLU A 239 11.28 -26.61 -13.08
N GLY A 240 12.28 -25.72 -12.98
CA GLY A 240 12.13 -24.39 -12.40
C GLY A 240 11.14 -23.50 -13.17
N VAL A 241 10.70 -22.42 -12.53
CA VAL A 241 9.73 -21.50 -13.12
C VAL A 241 10.41 -20.17 -13.43
N TRP A 242 10.26 -19.67 -14.65
CA TRP A 242 10.75 -18.34 -15.01
C TRP A 242 9.97 -17.26 -14.29
N VAL A 243 10.72 -16.29 -13.78
CA VAL A 243 10.20 -15.10 -13.12
C VAL A 243 10.83 -13.84 -13.71
N ALA A 244 10.08 -12.75 -13.71
CA ALA A 244 10.48 -11.46 -14.26
C ALA A 244 10.36 -10.34 -13.22
N PRO A 245 11.08 -9.21 -13.41
CA PRO A 245 10.95 -8.06 -12.52
C PRO A 245 9.51 -7.62 -12.35
N PHE A 246 9.10 -7.40 -11.10
CA PHE A 246 7.79 -6.86 -10.77
C PHE A 246 7.94 -5.40 -10.35
N VAL A 247 7.24 -4.50 -11.05
CA VAL A 247 7.44 -3.05 -10.89
C VAL A 247 7.16 -2.53 -9.46
N MET A 248 6.19 -3.11 -8.74
CA MET A 248 5.88 -2.67 -7.37
C MET A 248 6.89 -3.20 -6.34
N ALA A 249 7.76 -4.16 -6.70
CA ALA A 249 8.82 -4.63 -5.80
C ALA A 249 9.74 -3.49 -5.34
N ALA A 250 9.86 -2.42 -6.12
CA ALA A 250 10.63 -1.23 -5.78
C ALA A 250 10.11 -0.48 -4.54
N ILE A 251 8.82 -0.61 -4.20
CA ILE A 251 8.25 -0.07 -2.96
C ILE A 251 7.99 -1.18 -1.94
N ASN A 252 7.33 -2.26 -2.35
CA ASN A 252 6.86 -3.32 -1.46
C ASN A 252 7.98 -3.92 -0.59
N THR A 253 9.15 -4.19 -1.19
CA THR A 253 10.30 -4.74 -0.44
C THR A 253 10.77 -3.83 0.69
N ARG A 254 10.73 -2.51 0.50
CA ARG A 254 11.12 -1.53 1.52
C ARG A 254 10.07 -1.42 2.61
N ASN A 255 8.79 -1.50 2.26
CA ASN A 255 7.70 -1.57 3.23
C ASN A 255 7.77 -2.82 4.08
N VAL A 256 8.04 -3.99 3.50
CA VAL A 256 8.20 -5.25 4.25
C VAL A 256 9.40 -5.18 5.20
N HIS A 257 10.54 -4.62 4.77
CA HIS A 257 11.68 -4.42 5.66
C HIS A 257 11.40 -3.38 6.75
N ARG A 258 10.63 -2.33 6.45
CA ARG A 258 10.12 -1.38 7.46
C ARG A 258 9.21 -2.07 8.46
N SER A 259 8.30 -2.94 8.01
CA SER A 259 7.43 -3.72 8.89
C SER A 259 8.25 -4.60 9.84
N ASN A 260 9.28 -5.28 9.33
CA ASN A 260 10.18 -6.06 10.17
C ASN A 260 10.89 -5.19 11.22
N PHE A 261 11.41 -4.03 10.81
CA PHE A 261 12.07 -3.08 11.71
C PHE A 261 11.13 -2.56 12.81
N LEU A 262 9.90 -2.18 12.45
CA LEU A 262 8.87 -1.70 13.39
C LEU A 262 8.37 -2.81 14.33
N LEU A 263 8.39 -4.07 13.88
CA LEU A 263 8.13 -5.26 14.70
C LEU A 263 9.38 -5.73 15.49
N GLN A 264 10.36 -4.85 15.71
CA GLN A 264 11.58 -5.14 16.46
C GLN A 264 12.34 -6.36 15.92
N HIS A 265 12.39 -6.49 14.59
CA HIS A 265 13.02 -7.60 13.87
C HIS A 265 12.40 -8.97 14.15
N ALA A 266 11.08 -9.05 14.35
CA ALA A 266 10.36 -10.30 14.52
C ALA A 266 10.56 -11.32 13.38
N TYR A 267 10.94 -10.88 12.18
CA TYR A 267 11.24 -11.75 11.04
C TYR A 267 12.72 -12.18 10.97
N GLY A 268 13.55 -11.71 11.91
CA GLY A 268 15.01 -11.85 11.92
C GLY A 268 15.71 -10.61 11.36
N ALA A 269 16.88 -10.28 11.91
CA ALA A 269 17.73 -9.20 11.39
C ALA A 269 18.44 -9.61 10.08
N ASP A 270 18.55 -10.91 9.82
CA ASP A 270 19.09 -11.53 8.61
C ASP A 270 18.00 -11.88 7.58
N PHE A 271 16.80 -11.32 7.72
CA PHE A 271 15.67 -11.59 6.83
C PHE A 271 15.94 -11.16 5.37
N VAL A 272 15.60 -12.04 4.43
CA VAL A 272 15.77 -11.82 2.99
C VAL A 272 14.44 -11.95 2.25
N TYR A 273 14.10 -10.92 1.48
CA TYR A 273 12.84 -10.82 0.75
C TYR A 273 13.01 -10.25 -0.66
N ASP A 274 12.26 -10.81 -1.63
CA ASP A 274 12.16 -10.30 -3.00
C ASP A 274 10.78 -10.61 -3.59
N GLU A 275 10.42 -9.88 -4.64
CA GLU A 275 9.17 -10.05 -5.35
C GLU A 275 9.37 -10.07 -6.85
N MET A 276 8.75 -11.04 -7.52
CA MET A 276 8.83 -11.20 -8.97
C MET A 276 7.51 -11.71 -9.56
N LEU A 277 7.30 -11.47 -10.85
CA LEU A 277 6.16 -11.96 -11.61
C LEU A 277 6.48 -13.34 -12.19
N ILE A 278 5.61 -14.33 -11.99
CA ILE A 278 5.74 -15.64 -12.65
C ILE A 278 5.37 -15.51 -14.13
N THR A 279 6.23 -16.05 -15.00
CA THR A 279 6.02 -16.01 -16.46
C THR A 279 5.86 -17.39 -17.08
N GLY A 280 6.12 -18.47 -16.34
CA GLY A 280 5.84 -19.85 -16.73
C GLY A 280 7.10 -20.74 -16.79
N THR A 281 6.95 -21.97 -17.28
CA THR A 281 8.06 -22.91 -17.45
C THR A 281 8.60 -22.92 -18.88
N GLY A 282 9.78 -23.52 -19.08
CA GLY A 282 10.44 -23.70 -20.37
C GLY A 282 10.76 -22.41 -21.14
N GLU A 283 11.08 -22.57 -22.43
CA GLU A 283 11.44 -21.49 -23.35
C GLU A 283 10.34 -20.42 -23.48
N LYS A 284 9.07 -20.84 -23.38
CA LYS A 284 7.94 -19.91 -23.41
C LYS A 284 7.93 -18.99 -22.18
N GLY A 285 8.19 -19.54 -20.99
CA GLY A 285 8.31 -18.76 -19.76
C GLY A 285 9.45 -17.75 -19.82
N GLU A 286 10.59 -18.16 -20.37
CA GLU A 286 11.76 -17.31 -20.59
C GLU A 286 11.46 -16.14 -21.53
N ALA A 287 10.83 -16.42 -22.67
CA ALA A 287 10.47 -15.40 -23.66
C ALA A 287 9.54 -14.33 -23.06
N ILE A 288 8.54 -14.76 -22.27
CA ILE A 288 7.64 -13.84 -21.56
C ILE A 288 8.42 -13.04 -20.51
N ALA A 289 9.35 -13.66 -19.78
CA ALA A 289 10.15 -12.95 -18.78
C ALA A 289 11.00 -11.83 -19.38
N ASN A 290 11.66 -12.12 -20.51
CA ASN A 290 12.45 -11.14 -21.24
C ASN A 290 11.57 -10.01 -21.82
N ALA A 291 10.37 -10.33 -22.31
CA ALA A 291 9.43 -9.32 -22.78
C ALA A 291 8.97 -8.39 -21.65
N VAL A 292 8.61 -8.93 -20.48
CA VAL A 292 8.21 -8.16 -19.30
C VAL A 292 9.35 -7.27 -18.83
N ALA A 293 10.58 -7.79 -18.73
CA ALA A 293 11.73 -7.01 -18.31
C ALA A 293 12.11 -5.88 -19.29
N GLY A 294 11.75 -6.02 -20.56
CA GLY A 294 11.96 -5.03 -21.60
C GLY A 294 10.87 -3.94 -21.67
N ASP A 295 9.73 -4.13 -21.01
CA ASP A 295 8.62 -3.18 -21.07
C ASP A 295 8.90 -1.93 -20.22
N LYS A 296 8.84 -0.76 -20.87
CA LYS A 296 9.04 0.56 -20.26
C LYS A 296 7.79 1.44 -20.35
N SER A 297 6.64 0.86 -20.69
CA SER A 297 5.39 1.57 -20.97
C SER A 297 4.94 2.47 -19.81
N LEU A 298 5.05 2.01 -18.56
CA LEU A 298 4.60 2.74 -17.38
C LEU A 298 5.36 4.06 -17.14
N GLY A 299 6.64 4.12 -17.53
CA GLY A 299 7.47 5.33 -17.42
C GLY A 299 7.38 6.25 -18.65
N SER A 300 6.60 5.89 -19.66
CA SER A 300 6.46 6.65 -20.91
C SER A 300 5.25 7.59 -20.87
N ASP A 301 5.20 8.58 -21.76
CA ASP A 301 4.03 9.48 -21.90
C ASP A 301 2.76 8.77 -22.43
N LYS A 302 2.82 7.46 -22.72
CA LYS A 302 1.68 6.62 -23.10
C LYS A 302 0.97 5.94 -21.93
N GLY A 303 1.43 6.15 -20.69
CA GLY A 303 0.76 5.63 -19.50
C GLY A 303 -0.60 6.29 -19.24
N PRO A 304 -1.44 5.72 -18.36
CA PRO A 304 -2.72 6.31 -17.97
C PRO A 304 -2.54 7.71 -17.38
N LYS A 305 -3.37 8.68 -17.77
CA LYS A 305 -3.27 10.03 -17.19
C LYS A 305 -3.93 10.09 -15.81
N PRO A 306 -3.49 10.99 -14.92
CA PRO A 306 -4.18 11.23 -13.66
C PRO A 306 -5.65 11.58 -13.88
N GLY A 307 -6.55 10.87 -13.22
CA GLY A 307 -8.01 11.06 -13.34
C GLY A 307 -8.69 10.17 -14.40
N GLU A 308 -7.92 9.51 -15.26
CA GLU A 308 -8.39 8.40 -16.09
C GLU A 308 -8.30 7.08 -15.31
N GLY A 309 -9.08 6.10 -15.71
CA GLY A 309 -9.05 4.76 -15.14
C GLY A 309 -9.91 3.77 -15.92
N PRO A 310 -9.78 2.47 -15.64
CA PRO A 310 -10.54 1.41 -16.30
C PRO A 310 -12.05 1.56 -16.07
N SER A 311 -12.85 1.01 -16.97
CA SER A 311 -14.31 0.96 -16.83
C SER A 311 -14.72 0.16 -15.59
N ARG A 312 -15.98 0.32 -15.14
CA ARG A 312 -16.48 -0.47 -14.00
C ARG A 312 -16.37 -1.97 -14.28
N GLU A 313 -16.72 -2.41 -15.48
CA GLU A 313 -16.66 -3.81 -15.91
C GLU A 313 -15.22 -4.34 -15.90
N GLU A 314 -14.25 -3.55 -16.38
CA GLU A 314 -12.83 -3.91 -16.33
C GLU A 314 -12.32 -4.08 -14.90
N ARG A 315 -12.73 -3.17 -13.99
CA ARG A 315 -12.40 -3.24 -12.56
C ARG A 315 -13.00 -4.45 -11.88
N ASP A 316 -14.29 -4.70 -12.15
CA ASP A 316 -15.05 -5.81 -11.57
C ASP A 316 -14.58 -7.18 -12.09
N ALA A 317 -14.06 -7.25 -13.32
CA ALA A 317 -13.50 -8.46 -13.92
C ALA A 317 -12.00 -8.63 -13.68
N GLY A 318 -11.34 -7.70 -12.98
CA GLY A 318 -9.95 -7.78 -12.58
C GLY A 318 -9.75 -8.69 -11.37
N PHE A 319 -8.51 -9.13 -11.14
CA PHE A 319 -8.14 -9.98 -10.00
C PHE A 319 -6.61 -10.06 -9.87
N TYR A 320 -6.14 -10.60 -8.76
CA TYR A 320 -4.74 -10.98 -8.58
C TYR A 320 -4.58 -12.18 -7.67
N ASP A 321 -3.43 -12.84 -7.82
CA ASP A 321 -3.04 -14.00 -7.04
C ASP A 321 -1.52 -13.93 -6.77
N VAL A 322 -1.15 -13.77 -5.51
CA VAL A 322 0.23 -13.65 -5.04
C VAL A 322 0.55 -14.81 -4.10
N LEU A 323 1.69 -15.43 -4.33
CA LEU A 323 2.25 -16.49 -3.49
C LEU A 323 3.42 -15.95 -2.67
N PHE A 324 3.48 -16.31 -1.40
CA PHE A 324 4.64 -16.13 -0.53
C PHE A 324 5.18 -17.50 -0.20
N LEU A 325 6.44 -17.77 -0.57
CA LEU A 325 7.14 -19.00 -0.27
C LEU A 325 8.24 -18.73 0.77
N GLY A 326 8.04 -19.24 1.98
CA GLY A 326 8.98 -19.19 3.09
C GLY A 326 9.83 -20.45 3.09
N THR A 327 11.14 -20.29 3.28
CA THR A 327 12.10 -21.40 3.32
C THR A 327 13.17 -21.16 4.38
N ASP A 328 13.67 -22.23 4.99
CA ASP A 328 14.86 -22.20 5.86
C ASP A 328 15.97 -23.15 5.38
N ALA A 329 17.08 -23.20 6.13
CA ALA A 329 18.22 -24.06 5.83
C ALA A 329 17.99 -25.54 6.17
N ALA A 330 16.97 -25.87 6.98
CA ALA A 330 16.58 -27.24 7.32
C ALA A 330 15.69 -27.87 6.24
N GLY A 331 15.29 -27.10 5.22
CA GLY A 331 14.40 -27.54 4.15
C GLY A 331 12.93 -27.41 4.50
N ASN A 332 12.58 -26.75 5.62
CA ASN A 332 11.19 -26.45 5.91
C ASN A 332 10.68 -25.42 4.91
N THR A 333 9.46 -25.64 4.43
CA THR A 333 8.81 -24.75 3.48
C THR A 333 7.38 -24.44 3.91
N LEU A 334 6.92 -23.22 3.60
CA LEU A 334 5.55 -22.80 3.83
C LEU A 334 5.08 -21.91 2.69
N ARG A 335 3.84 -22.10 2.26
CA ARG A 335 3.21 -21.33 1.18
C ARG A 335 2.02 -20.56 1.74
N VAL A 336 1.97 -19.25 1.49
CA VAL A 336 0.81 -18.41 1.76
C VAL A 336 0.32 -17.80 0.45
N GLY A 337 -0.96 -17.93 0.17
CA GLY A 337 -1.63 -17.29 -0.96
C GLY A 337 -2.40 -16.05 -0.52
N VAL A 338 -2.24 -14.96 -1.26
CA VAL A 338 -3.06 -13.75 -1.13
C VAL A 338 -3.74 -13.47 -2.47
N LYS A 339 -5.06 -13.42 -2.47
CA LYS A 339 -5.87 -13.22 -3.69
C LYS A 339 -6.84 -12.06 -3.50
N GLY A 340 -7.13 -11.34 -4.57
CA GLY A 340 -8.17 -10.31 -4.62
C GLY A 340 -9.07 -10.46 -5.84
N ASP A 341 -10.33 -10.08 -5.66
CA ASP A 341 -11.43 -10.28 -6.62
C ASP A 341 -11.74 -9.06 -7.51
N ARG A 342 -10.84 -8.08 -7.50
CA ARG A 342 -10.92 -6.83 -8.28
C ARG A 342 -9.57 -6.47 -8.86
N ASP A 343 -9.59 -5.57 -9.84
CA ASP A 343 -8.36 -5.02 -10.38
C ASP A 343 -7.47 -4.42 -9.26
N PRO A 344 -6.15 -4.65 -9.31
CA PRO A 344 -5.24 -4.16 -8.28
C PRO A 344 -5.17 -2.63 -8.20
N GLY A 345 -5.13 -1.93 -9.32
CA GLY A 345 -4.80 -0.50 -9.37
C GLY A 345 -5.88 0.42 -8.81
N TYR A 346 -7.15 0.04 -8.89
CA TYR A 346 -8.27 0.90 -8.51
C TYR A 346 -9.31 0.19 -7.66
N GLY A 347 -9.92 -0.89 -8.17
CA GLY A 347 -11.05 -1.56 -7.52
C GLY A 347 -10.67 -2.19 -6.19
N SER A 348 -9.56 -2.92 -6.13
CA SER A 348 -9.08 -3.50 -4.87
C SER A 348 -8.42 -2.43 -3.98
N THR A 349 -7.61 -1.54 -4.56
CA THR A 349 -6.91 -0.46 -3.82
C THR A 349 -7.87 0.47 -3.06
N SER A 350 -8.97 0.90 -3.69
CA SER A 350 -9.97 1.77 -3.03
C SER A 350 -10.63 1.11 -1.81
N LYS A 351 -10.93 -0.19 -1.89
CA LYS A 351 -11.44 -0.97 -0.75
C LYS A 351 -10.37 -1.11 0.33
N MET A 352 -9.13 -1.40 -0.05
CA MET A 352 -8.03 -1.60 0.90
C MET A 352 -7.77 -0.37 1.77
N ILE A 353 -7.62 0.81 1.16
CA ILE A 353 -7.33 2.04 1.92
C ILE A 353 -8.50 2.45 2.81
N ALA A 354 -9.75 2.26 2.34
CA ALA A 354 -10.92 2.50 3.15
C ALA A 354 -10.93 1.57 4.38
N GLU A 355 -10.66 0.28 4.19
CA GLU A 355 -10.64 -0.67 5.31
C GLU A 355 -9.43 -0.51 6.23
N ALA A 356 -8.29 -0.04 5.73
CA ALA A 356 -7.16 0.37 6.55
C ALA A 356 -7.53 1.54 7.46
N ALA A 357 -8.19 2.58 6.93
CA ALA A 357 -8.64 3.73 7.71
C ALA A 357 -9.63 3.32 8.81
N VAL A 358 -10.63 2.49 8.48
CA VAL A 358 -11.62 2.02 9.45
C VAL A 358 -10.98 1.12 10.50
N CYS A 359 -10.10 0.19 10.08
CA CYS A 359 -9.36 -0.70 10.98
C CYS A 359 -8.53 0.09 12.00
N LEU A 360 -7.76 1.07 11.54
CA LEU A 360 -6.93 1.90 12.41
C LEU A 360 -7.76 2.64 13.48
N LEU A 361 -8.96 3.10 13.12
CA LEU A 361 -9.84 3.83 14.04
C LEU A 361 -10.62 2.95 15.01
N GLN A 362 -11.02 1.74 14.59
CA GLN A 362 -11.99 0.91 15.32
C GLN A 362 -11.39 -0.36 15.91
N ASP A 363 -10.42 -0.97 15.24
CA ASP A 363 -9.93 -2.33 15.54
C ASP A 363 -8.46 -2.37 15.98
N ALA A 364 -7.73 -1.27 15.79
CA ALA A 364 -6.33 -1.13 16.23
C ALA A 364 -6.12 0.09 17.16
N PRO A 365 -6.90 0.24 18.25
CA PRO A 365 -6.75 1.37 19.17
C PRO A 365 -5.42 1.36 19.94
N ASP A 366 -4.78 0.20 20.06
CA ASP A 366 -3.54 0.01 20.83
C ASP A 366 -2.27 0.39 20.03
N THR A 367 -2.41 0.69 18.74
CA THR A 367 -1.28 1.13 17.90
C THR A 367 -0.80 2.49 18.40
N PRO A 368 0.46 2.62 18.86
CA PRO A 368 0.94 3.88 19.40
C PRO A 368 1.13 4.92 18.29
N GLY A 369 1.17 6.19 18.69
CA GLY A 369 1.53 7.29 17.77
C GLY A 369 2.90 7.03 17.13
N GLY A 370 3.04 7.38 15.85
CA GLY A 370 4.22 7.09 15.06
C GLY A 370 3.90 6.93 13.58
N ILE A 371 4.93 6.61 12.79
CA ILE A 371 4.81 6.39 11.36
C ILE A 371 4.96 4.89 11.07
N TRP A 372 4.01 4.30 10.38
CA TRP A 372 3.83 2.87 10.27
C TRP A 372 3.65 2.38 8.83
N THR A 373 3.82 1.08 8.66
CA THR A 373 3.28 0.28 7.56
C THR A 373 2.11 -0.55 8.08
N THR A 374 1.39 -1.23 7.18
CA THR A 374 0.11 -1.87 7.51
C THR A 374 0.23 -3.08 8.45
N ALA A 375 1.26 -3.92 8.29
CA ALA A 375 1.47 -5.08 9.13
C ALA A 375 1.72 -4.73 10.61
N PRO A 376 2.69 -3.86 10.97
CA PRO A 376 2.91 -3.49 12.37
C PRO A 376 1.78 -2.64 12.95
N ALA A 377 1.06 -1.87 12.12
CA ALA A 377 -0.03 -1.02 12.61
C ALA A 377 -1.32 -1.79 12.90
N MET A 378 -1.65 -2.82 12.12
CA MET A 378 -2.96 -3.48 12.16
C MET A 378 -2.92 -5.00 12.03
N GLY A 379 -1.93 -5.57 11.31
CA GLY A 379 -1.69 -7.02 11.27
C GLY A 379 -2.94 -7.87 11.04
N ASP A 380 -3.22 -8.79 11.97
CA ASP A 380 -4.36 -9.72 11.90
C ASP A 380 -5.73 -9.01 11.82
N THR A 381 -5.91 -7.84 12.44
CA THR A 381 -7.21 -7.15 12.43
C THR A 381 -7.51 -6.60 11.03
N LEU A 382 -6.50 -6.08 10.31
CA LEU A 382 -6.66 -5.66 8.92
C LEU A 382 -6.85 -6.87 7.99
N ILE A 383 -6.13 -7.98 8.19
CA ILE A 383 -6.36 -9.23 7.43
C ILE A 383 -7.83 -9.65 7.55
N ALA A 384 -8.36 -9.76 8.77
CA ALA A 384 -9.73 -10.18 9.00
C ALA A 384 -10.76 -9.27 8.31
N ARG A 385 -10.55 -7.94 8.37
CA ARG A 385 -11.42 -6.96 7.70
C ARG A 385 -11.40 -7.07 6.19
N LEU A 386 -10.21 -7.19 5.61
CA LEU A 386 -10.05 -7.31 4.16
C LEU A 386 -10.72 -8.58 3.63
N GLN A 387 -10.65 -9.68 4.38
CA GLN A 387 -11.37 -10.92 4.07
C GLN A 387 -12.88 -10.78 4.17
N ALA A 388 -13.37 -10.13 5.24
CA ALA A 388 -14.80 -9.96 5.45
C ALA A 388 -15.46 -9.00 4.44
N ASN A 389 -14.74 -7.98 3.99
CA ASN A 389 -15.38 -6.81 3.39
C ASN A 389 -14.79 -6.33 2.05
N ALA A 390 -13.54 -6.68 1.75
CA ALA A 390 -12.81 -6.11 0.62
C ALA A 390 -12.57 -7.10 -0.54
N GLY A 391 -13.01 -8.35 -0.39
CA GLY A 391 -12.86 -9.39 -1.42
C GLY A 391 -11.44 -9.95 -1.51
N LEU A 392 -10.66 -9.81 -0.44
CA LEU A 392 -9.34 -10.42 -0.33
C LEU A 392 -9.43 -11.77 0.36
N SER A 393 -8.46 -12.64 0.11
CA SER A 393 -8.25 -13.86 0.89
C SER A 393 -6.78 -14.01 1.24
N PHE A 394 -6.51 -14.43 2.46
CA PHE A 394 -5.18 -14.77 2.96
C PHE A 394 -5.27 -16.20 3.48
N ALA A 395 -4.45 -17.11 2.96
CA ALA A 395 -4.53 -18.52 3.32
C ALA A 395 -3.19 -19.21 3.22
N VAL A 396 -2.90 -20.12 4.17
CA VAL A 396 -1.84 -21.09 4.00
C VAL A 396 -2.26 -22.10 2.93
N GLU A 397 -1.41 -22.33 1.94
CA GLU A 397 -1.63 -23.31 0.88
C GLU A 397 -0.96 -24.64 1.21
N ALA A 398 -1.54 -25.73 0.72
CA ALA A 398 -0.88 -27.03 0.74
C ALA A 398 0.40 -26.96 -0.11
N GLY A 399 1.45 -27.65 0.38
CA GLY A 399 2.76 -27.75 -0.26
C GLY A 399 2.73 -28.51 -1.58
#